data_AF-A0A1J0N3M6-F1
#
_entry.id   AF-A0A1J0N3M6-F1
#
_cell.length_a   1.000
_cell.length_b   1.000
_cell.length_c   1.000
_cell.angle_alpha   90.00
_cell.angle_beta   90.00
_cell.angle_gamma   90.00
#
_symmetry.space_group_name_H-M   'P 1'
#
loop_
_entity.id
_entity.type
_entity.pdbx_description
1 polymer ?
#
loop_
_entity_poly.entity_id
_entity_poly.type
_entity_poly.pdbx_seq_one_letter_code
_entity_poly.pdbx_strand_id
1 'polypeptide(L)'
;YHDGSHAYIDLQDRKRPSELRRIAGQVKYAGSEVASISEVLKYTLFQIFNKIDRPEASRIVLLLTASQEPPRTARNLARYVQGLKKKKVIVIPVGIGPQASLKQIRLIEKQAQENKAFVFSSVDELQQRKDEIISHLCDLVPEPPTPTLPPPTIPVTVGPGPLGALSPAPTKNSTVLDLVFVLEGSDKIGEANFNKSKEFLVDVIQRMDVGPQGIHVTVLQYADTVTPEITFSEPQTKEDILQHLQDIYFRGGNKTNTGQALQYLLDQCFSPTQG
;
A
#
# COMPACT_ATOMS: atom_id res chain seq x y z
N TYR A 1 16.23 6.22 9.86
CA TYR A 1 15.46 7.45 10.01
C TYR A 1 15.43 8.15 8.66
N HIS A 2 14.33 8.02 7.93
CA HIS A 2 14.15 8.78 6.70
C HIS A 2 13.20 9.93 7.02
N ASP A 3 13.75 11.10 7.29
CA ASP A 3 12.96 12.32 7.37
C ASP A 3 12.59 12.74 5.93
N GLY A 4 11.32 12.56 5.54
CA GLY A 4 10.84 12.95 4.22
C GLY A 4 9.50 12.35 3.81
N SER A 5 8.89 12.96 2.78
CA SER A 5 7.67 12.44 2.13
C SER A 5 8.02 11.27 1.23
N HIS A 6 7.31 10.15 1.36
CA HIS A 6 7.50 8.95 0.54
C HIS A 6 6.18 8.59 -0.15
N ALA A 7 6.25 8.22 -1.43
CA ALA A 7 5.13 7.66 -2.17
C ALA A 7 5.30 6.14 -2.30
N TYR A 8 4.27 5.38 -1.94
CA TYR A 8 4.26 3.91 -2.07
C TYR A 8 3.67 3.44 -3.39
N ILE A 9 2.95 4.32 -4.08
CA ILE A 9 2.29 4.07 -5.37
C ILE A 9 2.06 5.41 -6.06
N ASP A 10 2.32 5.49 -7.35
CA ASP A 10 2.00 6.65 -8.16
C ASP A 10 0.60 6.52 -8.78
N LEU A 11 -0.07 7.65 -9.01
CA LEU A 11 -1.41 7.67 -9.62
C LEU A 11 -1.44 7.09 -11.04
N GLN A 12 -0.28 6.97 -11.69
CA GLN A 12 -0.14 6.39 -13.02
C GLN A 12 -0.01 4.86 -13.01
N ASP A 13 0.27 4.24 -11.87
CA ASP A 13 0.61 2.82 -11.76
C ASP A 13 -0.57 1.84 -11.92
N ARG A 14 -1.80 2.37 -12.10
CA ARG A 14 -3.07 1.66 -12.37
C ARG A 14 -3.13 0.24 -11.77
N LYS A 15 -3.32 0.15 -10.45
CA LYS A 15 -3.37 -1.13 -9.71
C LYS A 15 -4.79 -1.64 -9.49
N ARG A 16 -4.97 -2.97 -9.48
CA ARG A 16 -6.22 -3.61 -9.10
C ARG A 16 -6.50 -3.45 -7.61
N PRO A 17 -7.77 -3.54 -7.14
CA PRO A 17 -8.10 -3.44 -5.73
C PRO A 17 -7.34 -4.43 -4.82
N SER A 18 -7.06 -5.65 -5.29
CA SER A 18 -6.28 -6.65 -4.54
C SER A 18 -4.83 -6.22 -4.34
N GLU A 19 -4.21 -5.64 -5.37
CA GLU A 19 -2.85 -5.11 -5.30
C GLU A 19 -2.77 -3.90 -4.38
N LEU A 20 -3.77 -3.00 -4.43
CA LEU A 20 -3.85 -1.86 -3.52
C LEU A 20 -3.94 -2.30 -2.06
N ARG A 21 -4.74 -3.34 -1.76
CA ARG A 21 -4.79 -3.93 -0.40
C ARG A 21 -3.44 -4.51 0.02
N ARG A 22 -2.73 -5.19 -0.90
CA ARG A 22 -1.39 -5.71 -0.63
C ARG A 22 -0.40 -4.60 -0.31
N ILE A 23 -0.37 -3.54 -1.13
CA ILE A 23 0.51 -2.38 -0.92
C ILE A 23 0.18 -1.70 0.41
N ALA A 24 -1.10 -1.46 0.69
CA ALA A 24 -1.54 -0.86 1.96
C ALA A 24 -1.10 -1.70 3.17
N GLY A 25 -1.17 -3.03 3.07
CA GLY A 25 -0.69 -3.95 4.12
C GLY A 25 0.83 -3.98 4.28
N GLN A 26 1.59 -3.46 3.30
CA GLN A 26 3.05 -3.40 3.33
C GLN A 26 3.59 -2.04 3.79
N VAL A 27 2.73 -1.04 3.98
CA VAL A 27 3.14 0.30 4.47
C VAL A 27 3.71 0.17 5.87
N LYS A 28 4.98 0.59 6.04
CA LYS A 28 5.67 0.55 7.32
C LYS A 28 5.56 1.88 8.03
N TYR A 29 5.43 1.86 9.35
CA TYR A 29 5.60 3.06 10.18
C TYR A 29 7.06 3.49 10.12
N ALA A 30 7.34 4.56 9.37
CA ALA A 30 8.70 5.05 9.18
C ALA A 30 9.31 5.65 10.45
N GLY A 31 8.46 6.17 11.35
CA GLY A 31 8.88 6.88 12.57
C GLY A 31 9.58 8.21 12.27
N SER A 32 9.19 9.27 12.96
CA SER A 32 9.92 10.54 12.99
C SER A 32 9.56 11.30 14.26
N GLU A 33 10.44 12.18 14.70
CA GLU A 33 10.22 13.04 15.88
C GLU A 33 9.21 14.16 15.59
N VAL A 34 8.93 14.44 14.32
CA VAL A 34 8.07 15.57 13.91
C VAL A 34 7.03 15.16 12.87
N ALA A 35 5.81 15.72 12.99
CA ALA A 35 4.87 15.74 11.87
C ALA A 35 5.27 16.83 10.88
N SER A 36 5.20 16.52 9.58
CA SER A 36 5.58 17.44 8.50
C SER A 36 4.47 17.62 7.47
N ILE A 37 3.30 18.10 7.94
CA ILE A 37 2.09 18.25 7.11
C ILE A 37 2.37 19.14 5.89
N SER A 38 3.06 20.27 6.08
CA SER A 38 3.35 21.19 4.97
C SER A 38 4.24 20.56 3.90
N GLU A 39 5.23 19.73 4.26
CA GLU A 39 6.10 19.07 3.28
C GLU A 39 5.35 17.97 2.50
N VAL A 40 4.44 17.23 3.15
CA VAL A 40 3.59 16.25 2.46
C VAL A 40 2.64 16.93 1.49
N LEU A 41 2.04 18.06 1.86
CA LEU A 41 1.14 18.81 0.97
C LEU A 41 1.89 19.49 -0.18
N LYS A 42 3.11 19.99 0.07
CA LYS A 42 4.02 20.49 -0.98
C LYS A 42 4.37 19.38 -1.97
N TYR A 43 4.78 18.21 -1.48
CA TYR A 43 5.08 17.05 -2.32
C TYR A 43 3.85 16.64 -3.16
N THR A 44 2.70 16.53 -2.50
CA THR A 44 1.41 16.22 -3.15
C THR A 44 1.06 17.22 -4.25
N LEU A 45 1.26 18.52 -4.00
CA LEU A 45 0.98 19.58 -4.97
C LEU A 45 1.89 19.52 -6.21
N PHE A 46 3.20 19.38 -6.01
CA PHE A 46 4.20 19.55 -7.07
C PHE A 46 4.65 18.25 -7.75
N GLN A 47 4.61 17.12 -7.04
CA GLN A 47 5.05 15.83 -7.57
C GLN A 47 3.87 14.96 -8.00
N ILE A 48 2.81 14.89 -7.19
CA ILE A 48 1.65 14.04 -7.47
C ILE A 48 0.68 14.74 -8.44
N PHE A 49 0.05 15.85 -8.02
CA PHE A 49 -0.99 16.52 -8.82
C PHE A 49 -0.48 17.45 -9.92
N ASN A 50 0.84 17.52 -10.14
CA ASN A 50 1.39 18.29 -11.24
C ASN A 50 1.52 17.49 -12.55
N LYS A 51 1.54 16.15 -12.47
CA LYS A 51 1.80 15.24 -13.58
C LYS A 51 0.57 14.41 -14.01
N ILE A 52 -0.64 14.87 -13.69
CA ILE A 52 -1.88 14.11 -13.93
C ILE A 52 -2.61 14.65 -15.16
N ASP A 53 -2.85 13.76 -16.13
CA ASP A 53 -3.63 14.02 -17.34
C ASP A 53 -4.98 13.26 -17.30
N ARG A 54 -5.82 13.66 -16.34
CA ARG A 54 -7.18 13.11 -16.15
C ARG A 54 -8.13 14.21 -15.67
N PRO A 55 -8.65 15.06 -16.58
CA PRO A 55 -9.45 16.22 -16.22
C PRO A 55 -10.85 15.88 -15.69
N GLU A 56 -11.36 14.69 -16.01
CA GLU A 56 -12.70 14.22 -15.63
C GLU A 56 -12.77 13.58 -14.23
N ALA A 57 -11.61 13.29 -13.62
CA ALA A 57 -11.57 12.67 -12.30
C ALA A 57 -11.59 13.72 -11.17
N SER A 58 -12.42 13.50 -10.15
CA SER A 58 -12.31 14.20 -8.87
C SER A 58 -10.94 13.92 -8.23
N ARG A 59 -10.30 14.97 -7.73
CA ARG A 59 -8.99 14.91 -7.09
C ARG A 59 -9.16 15.12 -5.60
N ILE A 60 -8.84 14.10 -4.81
CA ILE A 60 -9.08 14.11 -3.36
C ILE A 60 -7.78 13.72 -2.65
N VAL A 61 -7.48 14.42 -1.55
CA VAL A 61 -6.41 14.09 -0.61
C VAL A 61 -7.05 13.84 0.75
N LEU A 62 -6.96 12.61 1.25
CA LEU A 62 -7.33 12.25 2.61
C LEU A 62 -6.09 12.34 3.51
N LEU A 63 -5.99 13.39 4.33
CA LEU A 63 -4.83 13.65 5.19
C LEU A 63 -5.08 13.13 6.60
N LEU A 64 -4.49 11.99 6.96
CA LEU A 64 -4.50 11.48 8.34
C LEU A 64 -3.41 12.19 9.16
N THR A 65 -3.78 12.78 10.30
CA THR A 65 -2.84 13.44 11.21
C THR A 65 -3.16 13.16 12.67
N ALA A 66 -2.14 12.86 13.46
CA ALA A 66 -2.27 12.59 14.89
C ALA A 66 -1.47 13.56 15.77
N SER A 67 -0.72 14.50 15.19
CA SER A 67 0.14 15.42 15.93
C SER A 67 0.32 16.76 15.21
N GLN A 68 0.93 17.71 15.90
CA GLN A 68 1.21 19.05 15.39
C GLN A 68 2.55 19.12 14.67
N GLU A 69 2.60 19.86 13.55
CA GLU A 69 3.87 20.21 12.89
C GLU A 69 4.54 21.42 13.58
N PRO A 70 5.88 21.54 13.55
CA PRO A 70 6.57 22.68 14.14
C PRO A 70 6.10 24.03 13.58
N PRO A 71 5.95 25.09 14.41
CA PRO A 71 5.40 26.38 13.97
C PRO A 71 6.13 27.04 12.81
N ARG A 72 7.44 26.79 12.66
CA ARG A 72 8.25 27.34 11.55
C ARG A 72 7.79 26.77 10.21
N THR A 73 7.49 25.47 10.17
CA THR A 73 7.05 24.76 8.96
C THR A 73 5.58 25.07 8.64
N ALA A 74 4.74 25.17 9.67
CA ALA A 74 3.31 25.46 9.56
C ALA A 74 2.97 26.78 8.85
N ARG A 75 3.93 27.73 8.75
CA ARG A 75 3.74 29.03 8.07
C ARG A 75 3.35 28.89 6.60
N ASN A 76 3.77 27.80 5.96
CA ASN A 76 3.52 27.56 4.53
C ASN A 76 2.28 26.70 4.28
N LEU A 77 1.64 26.15 5.33
CA LEU A 77 0.51 25.23 5.22
C LEU A 77 -0.62 25.82 4.36
N ALA A 78 -1.04 27.04 4.65
CA ALA A 78 -2.10 27.73 3.90
C ALA A 78 -1.77 27.85 2.41
N ARG A 79 -0.51 28.17 2.08
CA ARG A 79 -0.04 28.33 0.69
C ARG A 79 -0.20 27.03 -0.10
N TYR A 80 0.19 25.89 0.48
CA TYR A 80 0.11 24.61 -0.22
C TYR A 80 -1.33 24.14 -0.41
N VAL A 81 -2.18 24.30 0.59
CA VAL A 81 -3.62 23.97 0.47
C VAL A 81 -4.30 24.87 -0.57
N GLN A 82 -3.97 26.15 -0.64
CA GLN A 82 -4.46 27.04 -1.69
C GLN A 82 -3.97 26.62 -3.08
N GLY A 83 -2.73 26.16 -3.20
CA GLY A 83 -2.21 25.59 -4.45
C GLY A 83 -2.99 24.35 -4.90
N LEU A 84 -3.30 23.46 -3.95
CA LEU A 84 -4.12 22.26 -4.19
C LEU A 84 -5.54 22.64 -4.62
N LYS A 85 -6.17 23.61 -3.95
CA LYS A 85 -7.47 24.16 -4.35
C LYS A 85 -7.48 24.68 -5.79
N LYS A 86 -6.46 25.45 -6.19
CA LYS A 86 -6.33 25.96 -7.57
C LYS A 86 -6.26 24.84 -8.61
N LYS A 87 -5.75 23.66 -8.23
CA LYS A 87 -5.72 22.45 -9.05
C LYS A 87 -7.00 21.60 -8.93
N LYS A 88 -8.06 22.14 -8.31
CA LYS A 88 -9.33 21.46 -8.01
C LYS A 88 -9.14 20.18 -7.17
N VAL A 89 -8.17 20.20 -6.26
CA VAL A 89 -7.94 19.12 -5.30
C VAL A 89 -8.65 19.44 -4.00
N ILE A 90 -9.53 18.54 -3.57
CA ILE A 90 -10.23 18.58 -2.29
C ILE A 90 -9.32 17.98 -1.22
N VAL A 91 -9.11 18.67 -0.10
CA VAL A 91 -8.26 18.18 0.99
C VAL A 91 -9.14 17.92 2.21
N ILE A 92 -9.23 16.65 2.62
CA ILE A 92 -10.04 16.16 3.74
C ILE A 92 -9.10 15.83 4.89
N PRO A 93 -8.92 16.73 5.89
CA PRO A 93 -8.11 16.43 7.06
C PRO A 93 -8.86 15.52 8.05
N VAL A 94 -8.19 14.47 8.50
CA VAL A 94 -8.66 13.53 9.52
C VAL A 94 -7.71 13.58 10.72
N GLY A 95 -8.16 14.22 11.79
CA GLY A 95 -7.46 14.28 13.07
C GLY A 95 -7.70 13.02 13.89
N ILE A 96 -6.65 12.39 14.42
CA ILE A 96 -6.75 11.17 15.23
C ILE A 96 -6.02 11.39 16.55
N GLY A 97 -6.74 11.26 17.67
CA GLY A 97 -6.16 11.38 18.99
C GLY A 97 -6.14 12.82 19.53
N PRO A 98 -5.90 12.97 20.83
CA PRO A 98 -5.91 14.28 21.51
C PRO A 98 -4.75 15.19 21.10
N GLN A 99 -3.70 14.62 20.48
CA GLN A 99 -2.51 15.37 20.04
C GLN A 99 -2.68 15.99 18.64
N ALA A 100 -3.76 15.65 17.92
CA ALA A 100 -4.04 16.21 16.62
C ALA A 100 -4.31 17.73 16.71
N SER A 101 -3.65 18.52 15.86
CA SER A 101 -3.77 19.98 15.93
C SER A 101 -5.07 20.48 15.29
N LEU A 102 -6.08 20.79 16.11
CA LEU A 102 -7.33 21.42 15.66
C LEU A 102 -7.09 22.75 14.93
N LYS A 103 -6.06 23.51 15.32
CA LYS A 103 -5.69 24.77 14.65
C LYS A 103 -5.30 24.54 13.19
N GLN A 104 -4.49 23.51 12.91
CA GLN A 104 -4.06 23.19 11.56
C GLN A 104 -5.20 22.58 10.74
N ILE A 105 -5.99 21.68 11.34
CA ILE A 105 -7.16 21.07 10.70
C ILE A 105 -8.16 22.14 10.24
N ARG A 106 -8.54 23.05 11.14
CA ARG A 106 -9.45 24.16 10.82
C ARG A 106 -8.86 25.12 9.79
N LEU A 107 -7.54 25.28 9.74
CA LEU A 107 -6.89 26.11 8.74
C LEU A 107 -7.01 25.49 7.34
N ILE A 108 -6.91 24.17 7.22
CA ILE A 108 -7.11 23.42 5.96
C ILE A 108 -8.58 23.49 5.53
N GLU A 109 -9.49 23.19 6.45
CA GLU A 109 -10.96 23.25 6.24
C GLU A 109 -11.39 24.63 5.71
N LYS A 110 -10.89 25.72 6.31
CA LYS A 110 -11.22 27.08 5.88
C LYS A 110 -10.73 27.48 4.49
N GLN A 111 -9.85 26.71 3.83
CA GLN A 111 -9.33 27.10 2.51
C GLN A 111 -10.34 26.86 1.37
N ALA A 112 -11.23 25.88 1.49
CA ALA A 112 -12.21 25.53 0.46
C ALA A 112 -13.48 24.98 1.11
N GLN A 113 -14.65 25.27 0.53
CA GLN A 113 -15.93 24.84 1.09
C GLN A 113 -16.08 23.31 1.05
N GLU A 114 -15.41 22.68 0.10
CA GLU A 114 -15.38 21.25 -0.14
C GLU A 114 -14.46 20.50 0.86
N ASN A 115 -13.57 21.20 1.55
CA ASN A 115 -12.67 20.60 2.53
C ASN A 115 -13.41 20.31 3.83
N LYS A 116 -14.01 19.13 3.97
CA LYS A 116 -14.63 18.68 5.23
C LYS A 116 -13.58 18.07 6.16
N ALA A 117 -13.55 18.48 7.43
CA ALA A 117 -12.70 17.88 8.44
C ALA A 117 -13.41 16.77 9.23
N PHE A 118 -12.66 15.75 9.63
CA PHE A 118 -13.09 14.73 10.59
C PHE A 118 -12.10 14.68 11.75
N VAL A 119 -12.60 14.53 12.98
CA VAL A 119 -11.75 14.46 14.17
C VAL A 119 -12.26 13.33 15.06
N PHE A 120 -11.35 12.45 15.45
CA PHE A 120 -11.61 11.29 16.29
C PHE A 120 -10.68 11.33 17.50
N SER A 121 -11.17 10.89 18.65
CA SER A 121 -10.44 10.81 19.91
C SER A 121 -9.42 9.67 19.96
N SER A 122 -9.59 8.63 19.13
CA SER A 122 -8.68 7.49 19.05
C SER A 122 -8.74 6.79 17.68
N VAL A 123 -7.83 5.85 17.46
CA VAL A 123 -7.86 4.97 16.28
C VAL A 123 -9.07 4.03 16.33
N ASP A 124 -9.51 3.62 17.51
CA ASP A 124 -10.70 2.77 17.67
C ASP A 124 -11.97 3.51 17.24
N GLU A 125 -12.10 4.77 17.63
CA GLU A 125 -13.23 5.61 17.21
C GLU A 125 -13.21 5.82 15.68
N LEU A 126 -12.03 6.05 15.10
CA LEU A 126 -11.88 6.11 13.65
C LEU A 126 -12.35 4.80 12.98
N GLN A 127 -12.03 3.63 13.56
CA GLN A 127 -12.48 2.34 13.02
C GLN A 127 -14.00 2.17 13.10
N GLN A 128 -14.61 2.58 14.20
CA GLN A 128 -16.06 2.49 14.41
C GLN A 128 -16.83 3.43 13.48
N ARG A 129 -16.26 4.59 13.14
CA ARG A 129 -16.92 5.66 12.37
C ARG A 129 -16.35 5.86 10.96
N LYS A 130 -15.55 4.90 10.47
CA LYS A 130 -14.93 4.97 9.13
C LYS A 130 -15.94 5.15 8.00
N ASP A 131 -17.16 4.62 8.16
CA ASP A 131 -18.22 4.69 7.16
C ASP A 131 -18.69 6.14 6.91
N GLU A 132 -18.52 7.06 7.88
CA GLU A 132 -18.80 8.48 7.68
C GLU A 132 -17.83 9.12 6.67
N ILE A 133 -16.55 8.74 6.72
CA ILE A 133 -15.55 9.20 5.76
C ILE A 133 -15.85 8.58 4.40
N ILE A 134 -16.13 7.26 4.36
CA ILE A 134 -16.41 6.54 3.11
C ILE A 134 -17.62 7.13 2.40
N SER A 135 -18.73 7.34 3.12
CA SER A 135 -19.93 7.96 2.57
C SER A 135 -19.62 9.33 1.97
N HIS A 136 -18.89 10.17 2.72
CA HIS A 136 -18.52 11.49 2.22
C HIS A 136 -17.65 11.44 0.97
N LEU A 137 -16.70 10.49 0.89
CA LEU A 137 -15.87 10.31 -0.30
C LEU A 137 -16.71 9.87 -1.51
N CYS A 138 -17.72 9.02 -1.32
CA CYS A 138 -18.64 8.61 -2.37
C CYS A 138 -19.48 9.77 -2.91
N ASP A 139 -19.93 10.68 -2.05
CA ASP A 139 -20.70 11.86 -2.45
C ASP A 139 -19.89 12.87 -3.30
N LEU A 140 -18.55 12.82 -3.23
CA LEU A 140 -17.64 13.68 -4.00
C LEU A 140 -17.30 13.13 -5.38
N VAL A 141 -17.76 11.92 -5.72
CA VAL A 141 -17.56 11.32 -7.03
C VAL A 141 -18.58 11.92 -8.01
N PRO A 142 -18.16 12.48 -9.16
CA PRO A 142 -19.09 12.93 -10.18
C PRO A 142 -19.88 11.72 -10.67
N GLU A 143 -21.21 11.81 -10.74
CA GLU A 143 -21.98 10.71 -11.31
C GLU A 143 -21.45 10.39 -12.72
N PRO A 144 -21.27 9.11 -13.06
CA PRO A 144 -20.87 8.73 -14.40
C PRO A 144 -21.90 9.29 -15.38
N PRO A 145 -21.48 9.84 -16.54
CA PRO A 145 -22.43 10.26 -17.56
C PRO A 145 -23.35 9.07 -17.87
N THR A 146 -24.65 9.27 -17.69
CA THR A 146 -25.68 8.27 -17.95
C THR A 146 -25.41 7.67 -19.33
N PRO A 147 -25.34 6.34 -19.49
CA PRO A 147 -25.27 5.72 -20.79
C PRO A 147 -26.43 6.28 -21.62
N THR A 148 -26.11 7.03 -22.67
CA THR A 148 -27.10 7.50 -23.62
C THR A 148 -27.79 6.25 -24.16
N LEU A 149 -29.07 6.06 -23.80
CA LEU A 149 -29.90 4.98 -24.31
C LEU A 149 -29.72 4.93 -25.84
N PRO A 150 -29.25 3.81 -26.43
CA PRO A 150 -29.39 3.64 -27.86
C PRO A 150 -30.89 3.67 -28.20
N PRO A 151 -31.28 4.27 -29.34
CA PRO A 151 -32.69 4.35 -29.74
C PRO A 151 -33.32 2.95 -29.79
N PRO A 152 -34.61 2.81 -29.45
CA PRO A 152 -35.27 1.51 -29.37
C PRO A 152 -35.22 0.84 -30.75
N THR A 153 -34.42 -0.21 -30.85
CA THR A 153 -34.40 -1.08 -32.03
C THR A 153 -35.52 -2.09 -31.85
N ILE A 154 -36.45 -2.11 -32.80
CA ILE A 154 -37.61 -3.01 -32.87
C ILE A 154 -37.15 -4.48 -32.73
N PRO A 155 -37.83 -5.32 -31.94
CA PRO A 155 -37.49 -6.74 -31.85
C PRO A 155 -37.87 -7.44 -33.16
N VAL A 156 -36.88 -8.05 -33.83
CA VAL A 156 -37.13 -9.00 -34.92
C VAL A 156 -36.95 -10.41 -34.38
N THR A 157 -38.05 -11.16 -34.42
CA THR A 157 -38.21 -12.54 -33.98
C THR A 157 -37.83 -13.53 -35.08
N VAL A 158 -36.87 -14.43 -34.86
CA VAL A 158 -36.75 -15.84 -35.34
C VAL A 158 -35.35 -16.36 -34.95
N GLY A 159 -35.08 -17.58 -34.46
CA GLY A 159 -35.83 -18.81 -34.21
C GLY A 159 -34.92 -19.81 -33.44
N PRO A 160 -35.37 -21.04 -33.11
CA PRO A 160 -34.64 -21.96 -32.22
C PRO A 160 -33.75 -22.98 -32.96
N GLY A 161 -32.55 -23.24 -32.42
CA GLY A 161 -31.63 -24.33 -32.85
C GLY A 161 -30.37 -24.43 -31.96
N PRO A 162 -29.76 -25.62 -31.79
CA PRO A 162 -29.56 -26.19 -30.44
C PRO A 162 -28.11 -26.41 -29.95
N LEU A 163 -28.02 -26.54 -28.61
CA LEU A 163 -27.15 -27.39 -27.78
C LEU A 163 -25.62 -27.37 -27.98
N GLY A 164 -24.94 -26.80 -26.97
CA GLY A 164 -24.06 -27.61 -26.12
C GLY A 164 -22.59 -27.70 -26.51
N ALA A 165 -21.86 -26.58 -26.44
CA ALA A 165 -20.41 -26.63 -26.23
C ALA A 165 -20.12 -26.60 -24.73
N LEU A 166 -19.64 -27.71 -24.18
CA LEU A 166 -19.02 -27.75 -22.85
C LEU A 166 -17.74 -26.92 -22.91
N SER A 167 -17.78 -25.70 -22.35
CA SER A 167 -16.56 -24.94 -22.07
C SER A 167 -15.69 -25.74 -21.09
N PRO A 168 -14.36 -25.84 -21.31
CA PRO A 168 -13.45 -26.35 -20.30
C PRO A 168 -13.58 -25.49 -19.04
N ALA A 169 -13.55 -26.12 -17.87
CA ALA A 169 -13.46 -25.42 -16.59
C ALA A 169 -12.35 -24.35 -16.67
N PRO A 170 -12.53 -23.17 -16.03
CA PRO A 170 -11.50 -22.14 -16.06
C PRO A 170 -10.23 -22.74 -15.46
N THR A 171 -9.20 -22.87 -16.29
CA THR A 171 -7.84 -23.18 -15.85
C THR A 171 -7.52 -22.22 -14.72
N LYS A 172 -7.27 -22.79 -13.54
CA LYS A 172 -6.80 -22.09 -12.35
C LYS A 172 -5.75 -21.07 -12.81
N ASN A 173 -6.06 -19.77 -12.72
CA ASN A 173 -5.14 -18.72 -13.14
C ASN A 173 -3.84 -18.96 -12.35
N SER A 174 -2.80 -19.50 -13.01
CA SER A 174 -1.49 -19.65 -12.38
C SER A 174 -1.01 -18.24 -12.03
N THR A 175 -1.00 -17.93 -10.74
CA THR A 175 -0.48 -16.66 -10.25
C THR A 175 1.04 -16.74 -10.31
N VAL A 176 1.62 -16.12 -11.33
CA VAL A 176 3.07 -15.89 -11.41
C VAL A 176 3.40 -14.73 -10.49
N LEU A 177 4.21 -14.98 -9.47
CA LEU A 177 4.52 -14.01 -8.41
C LEU A 177 5.92 -14.27 -7.84
N ASP A 178 6.70 -13.20 -7.68
CA ASP A 178 7.95 -13.25 -6.93
C ASP A 178 7.71 -12.70 -5.52
N LEU A 179 8.04 -13.50 -4.51
CA LEU A 179 7.80 -13.16 -3.12
C LEU A 179 9.09 -13.24 -2.32
N VAL A 180 9.35 -12.23 -1.48
CA VAL A 180 10.48 -12.26 -0.55
C VAL A 180 9.99 -12.26 0.89
N PHE A 181 10.38 -13.26 1.66
CA PHE A 181 10.19 -13.31 3.11
C PHE A 181 11.43 -12.78 3.80
N VAL A 182 11.25 -11.87 4.76
CA VAL A 182 12.34 -11.25 5.52
C VAL A 182 12.12 -11.53 7.00
N LEU A 183 12.93 -12.42 7.55
CA LEU A 183 12.87 -12.91 8.92
C LEU A 183 13.85 -12.14 9.81
N GLU A 184 13.39 -11.57 10.90
CA GLU A 184 14.27 -10.96 11.90
C GLU A 184 14.91 -12.06 12.76
N GLY A 185 16.23 -12.17 12.69
CA GLY A 185 17.06 -13.12 13.44
C GLY A 185 17.91 -12.46 14.52
N SER A 186 17.44 -11.37 15.12
CA SER A 186 18.19 -10.63 16.16
C SER A 186 18.12 -11.32 17.53
N ASP A 187 19.13 -11.09 18.38
CA ASP A 187 19.15 -11.60 19.77
C ASP A 187 17.96 -11.09 20.60
N LYS A 188 17.36 -9.97 20.20
CA LYS A 188 16.15 -9.40 20.82
C LYS A 188 14.90 -10.26 20.58
N ILE A 189 14.81 -10.90 19.41
CA ILE A 189 13.77 -11.89 19.10
C ILE A 189 14.10 -13.21 19.79
N GLY A 190 15.36 -13.62 19.69
CA GLY A 190 15.89 -14.87 20.24
C GLY A 190 15.46 -16.11 19.43
N GLU A 191 16.28 -17.16 19.50
CA GLU A 191 16.16 -18.38 18.70
C GLU A 191 14.76 -19.02 18.76
N ALA A 192 14.16 -19.12 19.95
CA ALA A 192 12.85 -19.74 20.12
C ALA A 192 11.74 -19.02 19.34
N ASN A 193 11.77 -17.68 19.26
CA ASN A 193 10.76 -16.91 18.51
C ASN A 193 11.10 -16.84 17.02
N PHE A 194 12.39 -16.89 16.66
CA PHE A 194 12.82 -17.08 15.29
C PHE A 194 12.28 -18.39 14.71
N ASN A 195 12.42 -19.50 15.45
CA ASN A 195 11.92 -20.81 15.02
C ASN A 195 10.40 -20.82 14.83
N LYS A 196 9.63 -20.14 15.69
CA LYS A 196 8.18 -19.96 15.47
C LYS A 196 7.86 -19.18 14.18
N SER A 197 8.68 -18.16 13.86
CA SER A 197 8.52 -17.39 12.64
C SER A 197 8.86 -18.23 11.39
N LYS A 198 9.86 -19.11 11.50
CA LYS A 198 10.23 -20.09 10.49
C LYS A 198 9.14 -21.15 10.26
N GLU A 199 8.57 -21.69 11.33
CA GLU A 199 7.44 -22.63 11.26
C GLU A 199 6.22 -21.99 10.58
N PHE A 200 5.90 -20.74 10.94
CA PHE A 200 4.85 -19.99 10.26
C PHE A 200 5.13 -19.83 8.75
N LEU A 201 6.38 -19.57 8.37
CA LEU A 201 6.78 -19.46 6.97
C LEU A 201 6.59 -20.79 6.21
N VAL A 202 6.94 -21.91 6.82
CA VAL A 202 6.70 -23.26 6.27
C VAL A 202 5.20 -23.48 6.00
N ASP A 203 4.34 -23.18 6.96
CA ASP A 203 2.88 -23.32 6.82
C ASP A 203 2.31 -22.46 5.68
N VAL A 204 2.84 -21.26 5.50
CA VAL A 204 2.45 -20.35 4.41
C VAL A 204 2.85 -20.94 3.06
N ILE A 205 4.11 -21.36 2.90
CA ILE A 205 4.65 -21.88 1.64
C ILE A 205 3.95 -23.18 1.22
N GLN A 206 3.60 -24.05 2.17
CA GLN A 206 2.83 -25.26 1.88
C GLN A 206 1.51 -24.97 1.16
N ARG A 207 0.83 -23.86 1.52
CA ARG A 207 -0.47 -23.45 0.98
C ARG A 207 -0.38 -22.64 -0.32
N MET A 208 0.81 -22.20 -0.70
CA MET A 208 1.06 -21.40 -1.89
C MET A 208 1.37 -22.29 -3.10
N ASP A 209 1.14 -21.79 -4.32
CA ASP A 209 1.47 -22.50 -5.57
C ASP A 209 2.93 -22.24 -5.97
N VAL A 210 3.86 -22.54 -5.04
CA VAL A 210 5.30 -22.39 -5.26
C VAL A 210 5.77 -23.43 -6.27
N GLY A 211 6.48 -22.97 -7.29
CA GLY A 211 6.96 -23.83 -8.36
C GLY A 211 7.63 -23.04 -9.48
N PRO A 212 8.39 -23.70 -10.37
CA PRO A 212 9.14 -23.04 -11.44
C PRO A 212 8.29 -22.18 -12.39
N GLN A 213 6.99 -22.50 -12.55
CA GLN A 213 6.05 -21.77 -13.41
C GLN A 213 4.96 -21.00 -12.62
N GLY A 214 5.12 -20.91 -11.31
CA GLY A 214 4.14 -20.35 -10.38
C GLY A 214 4.76 -19.25 -9.53
N ILE A 215 4.74 -19.46 -8.22
CA ILE A 215 5.31 -18.51 -7.26
C ILE A 215 6.78 -18.85 -7.03
N HIS A 216 7.66 -17.86 -7.18
CA HIS A 216 9.07 -17.95 -6.76
C HIS A 216 9.25 -17.26 -5.42
N VAL A 217 10.17 -17.78 -4.61
CA VAL A 217 10.39 -17.35 -3.23
C VAL A 217 11.85 -17.10 -2.95
N THR A 218 12.14 -15.97 -2.33
CA THR A 218 13.41 -15.68 -1.64
C THR A 218 13.15 -15.58 -0.14
N VAL A 219 14.10 -16.03 0.68
CA VAL A 219 14.05 -15.91 2.14
C VAL A 219 15.34 -15.22 2.60
N LEU A 220 15.18 -14.12 3.34
CA LEU A 220 16.28 -13.41 3.96
C LEU A 220 16.15 -13.51 5.48
N GLN A 221 17.26 -13.77 6.16
CA GLN A 221 17.40 -13.54 7.59
C GLN A 221 18.16 -12.24 7.81
N TYR A 222 17.75 -11.42 8.78
CA TYR A 222 18.47 -10.19 9.11
C TYR A 222 18.56 -9.91 10.60
N ALA A 223 19.69 -9.35 11.01
CA ALA A 223 19.92 -8.75 12.31
C ALA A 223 20.73 -7.47 12.11
N ASP A 224 22.01 -7.44 12.49
CA ASP A 224 22.95 -6.37 12.17
C ASP A 224 23.39 -6.39 10.70
N THR A 225 23.37 -7.58 10.09
CA THR A 225 23.63 -7.85 8.68
C THR A 225 22.46 -8.63 8.04
N VAL A 226 22.46 -8.72 6.72
CA VAL A 226 21.44 -9.44 5.93
C VAL A 226 22.07 -10.68 5.35
N THR A 227 21.43 -11.83 5.57
CA THR A 227 21.84 -13.11 5.00
C THR A 227 20.74 -13.63 4.08
N PRO A 228 20.99 -13.80 2.78
CA PRO A 228 20.11 -14.59 1.92
C PRO A 228 20.20 -16.06 2.34
N GLU A 229 19.07 -16.63 2.70
CA GLU A 229 18.96 -18.05 3.04
C GLU A 229 18.43 -18.87 1.86
N ILE A 230 17.56 -18.27 1.05
CA ILE A 230 17.06 -18.83 -0.21
C ILE A 230 16.96 -17.68 -1.21
N THR A 231 17.45 -17.86 -2.44
CA THR A 231 17.40 -16.86 -3.51
C THR A 231 16.58 -17.32 -4.71
N PHE A 232 16.09 -16.38 -5.53
CA PHE A 232 15.34 -16.70 -6.76
C PHE A 232 16.11 -17.54 -7.77
N SER A 233 17.45 -17.46 -7.75
CA SER A 233 18.32 -18.24 -8.64
C SER A 233 18.46 -19.72 -8.26
N GLU A 234 18.04 -20.11 -7.07
CA GLU A 234 18.03 -21.51 -6.62
C GLU A 234 16.80 -22.25 -7.16
N PRO A 235 16.79 -23.59 -7.14
CA PRO A 235 15.63 -24.39 -7.54
C PRO A 235 14.34 -23.97 -6.81
N GLN A 236 13.32 -23.57 -7.58
CA GLN A 236 12.06 -23.03 -7.07
C GLN A 236 10.96 -24.10 -6.93
N THR A 237 11.31 -25.38 -6.76
CA THR A 237 10.28 -26.40 -6.48
C THR A 237 9.83 -26.28 -5.02
N LYS A 238 8.56 -26.61 -4.74
CA LYS A 238 8.05 -26.52 -3.37
C LYS A 238 8.84 -27.41 -2.41
N GLU A 239 9.22 -28.59 -2.87
CA GLU A 239 10.00 -29.56 -2.12
C GLU A 239 11.38 -28.99 -1.75
N ASP A 240 12.10 -28.40 -2.71
CA ASP A 240 13.43 -27.80 -2.47
C ASP A 240 13.35 -26.63 -1.48
N ILE A 241 12.36 -25.74 -1.66
CA ILE A 241 12.16 -24.60 -0.77
C ILE A 241 11.82 -25.05 0.66
N LEU A 242 10.93 -26.03 0.81
CA LEU A 242 10.55 -26.55 2.12
C LEU A 242 11.71 -27.27 2.81
N GLN A 243 12.57 -27.97 2.06
CA GLN A 243 13.77 -28.59 2.60
C GLN A 243 14.77 -27.54 3.10
N HIS A 244 15.10 -26.53 2.28
CA HIS A 244 16.00 -25.46 2.69
C HIS A 244 15.50 -24.70 3.93
N LEU A 245 14.19 -24.44 4.04
CA LEU A 245 13.61 -23.79 5.22
C LEU A 245 13.84 -24.58 6.51
N GLN A 246 13.94 -25.91 6.47
CA GLN A 246 14.26 -26.69 7.66
C GLN A 246 15.70 -26.43 8.12
N ASP A 247 16.62 -26.27 7.18
CA ASP A 247 18.06 -26.09 7.41
C ASP A 247 18.43 -24.65 7.85
N ILE A 248 17.54 -23.68 7.68
CA ILE A 248 17.77 -22.32 8.18
C ILE A 248 17.87 -22.33 9.71
N TYR A 249 19.01 -21.89 10.22
CA TYR A 249 19.27 -21.75 11.66
C TYR A 249 19.32 -20.28 12.08
N PHE A 250 19.06 -20.03 13.36
CA PHE A 250 19.13 -18.71 13.96
C PHE A 250 20.58 -18.20 13.96
N ARG A 251 20.84 -17.05 13.33
CA ARG A 251 22.18 -16.45 13.23
C ARG A 251 22.51 -15.51 14.39
N GLY A 252 21.49 -14.94 15.02
CA GLY A 252 21.68 -13.95 16.08
C GLY A 252 22.24 -12.63 15.59
N GLY A 253 22.38 -11.69 16.52
CA GLY A 253 22.91 -10.36 16.26
C GLY A 253 22.40 -9.34 17.28
N ASN A 254 23.33 -8.55 17.82
CA ASN A 254 23.07 -7.66 18.94
C ASN A 254 22.29 -6.38 18.56
N LYS A 255 22.00 -6.19 17.27
CA LYS A 255 21.28 -5.05 16.70
C LYS A 255 20.34 -5.54 15.60
N THR A 256 19.33 -4.72 15.30
CA THR A 256 18.40 -4.94 14.19
C THR A 256 18.56 -3.80 13.20
N ASN A 257 18.90 -4.14 11.95
CA ASN A 257 19.08 -3.20 10.85
C ASN A 257 18.12 -3.52 9.70
N THR A 258 16.83 -3.29 9.95
CA THR A 258 15.77 -3.50 8.95
C THR A 258 16.00 -2.62 7.70
N GLY A 259 16.64 -1.45 7.86
CA GLY A 259 16.97 -0.58 6.73
C GLY A 259 17.91 -1.26 5.74
N GLN A 260 18.97 -1.90 6.23
CA GLN A 260 19.90 -2.66 5.38
C GLN A 260 19.25 -3.88 4.74
N ALA A 261 18.36 -4.59 5.46
CA ALA A 261 17.58 -5.69 4.90
C ALA A 261 16.73 -5.25 3.70
N LEU A 262 16.10 -4.08 3.80
CA LEU A 262 15.31 -3.53 2.70
C LEU A 262 16.17 -3.00 1.55
N GLN A 263 17.33 -2.41 1.84
CA GLN A 263 18.27 -1.99 0.79
C GLN A 263 18.79 -3.20 0.01
N TYR A 264 19.14 -4.29 0.70
CA TYR A 264 19.55 -5.55 0.08
C TYR A 264 18.44 -6.12 -0.82
N LEU A 265 17.18 -6.08 -0.39
CA LEU A 265 16.04 -6.49 -1.23
C LEU A 265 15.97 -5.73 -2.55
N LEU A 266 16.11 -4.40 -2.49
CA LEU A 266 16.02 -3.53 -3.67
C LEU A 266 17.19 -3.74 -4.62
N ASP A 267 18.40 -3.85 -4.07
CA ASP A 267 19.62 -3.91 -4.87
C ASP A 267 19.95 -5.31 -5.38
N GLN A 268 19.56 -6.36 -4.64
CA GLN A 268 20.02 -7.73 -4.89
C GLN A 268 18.88 -8.70 -5.21
N CYS A 269 17.70 -8.59 -4.59
CA CYS A 269 16.62 -9.56 -4.82
C CYS A 269 15.75 -9.19 -6.03
N PHE A 270 15.50 -7.90 -6.28
CA PHE A 270 14.72 -7.43 -7.43
C PHE A 270 15.58 -6.74 -8.50
N SER A 271 16.86 -7.11 -8.59
CA SER A 271 17.73 -6.60 -9.66
C SER A 271 17.35 -7.24 -11.00
N PRO A 272 17.56 -6.54 -12.13
CA PRO A 272 17.21 -7.04 -13.47
C PRO A 272 17.90 -8.35 -13.89
N THR A 273 18.86 -8.83 -13.08
CA THR A 273 19.68 -10.02 -13.35
C THR A 273 19.28 -11.24 -12.50
N GLN A 274 18.28 -11.11 -11.62
CA GLN A 274 17.92 -12.12 -10.61
C GLN A 274 16.53 -12.77 -10.83
N GLY A 275 15.86 -12.48 -11.96
CA GLY A 275 14.57 -13.06 -12.35
C GLY A 275 14.29 -12.92 -13.85
#